data_AF-A0A8H9M3R7-F1
#
_entry.id   AF-A0A8H9M3R7-F1
#
_cell.length_a   1.000
_cell.length_b   1.000
_cell.length_c   1.000
_cell.angle_alpha   90.00
_cell.angle_beta   90.00
_cell.angle_gamma   90.00
#
_symmetry.space_group_name_H-M   'P 1'
#
loop_
_entity.id
_entity.type
_entity.pdbx_description
1 polymer ?
#
loop_
_entity_poly.entity_id
_entity_poly.type
_entity_poly.pdbx_seq_one_letter_code
_entity_poly.pdbx_strand_id
1 'polypeptide(L)'
;MKPLILAGALGLSLLLSGCVISVDGHDGYQSDWQKQEKHNRKEVARLQPNLTTGEVMDRMGVADFSEFVKKGDDQYHVLYYRTQRMDDDGVTTKDECTPLVLKNDQLVGWGDSALGMLSQ
;
A
#
# COMPACT_ATOMS: atom_id res chain seq x y z
N MET A 1 -29.29 65.64 39.58
CA MET A 1 -28.44 65.79 38.38
C MET A 1 -27.81 64.43 38.08
N LYS A 2 -28.09 63.84 36.92
CA LYS A 2 -27.36 62.67 36.32
C LYS A 2 -26.07 63.21 35.65
N PRO A 3 -25.06 62.42 35.20
CA PRO A 3 -25.10 60.99 34.83
C PRO A 3 -23.81 60.12 35.08
N LEU A 4 -23.94 58.79 34.83
CA LEU A 4 -23.03 57.80 34.20
C LEU A 4 -21.53 57.74 34.64
N ILE A 5 -20.92 56.56 34.86
CA ILE A 5 -20.20 55.82 33.80
C ILE A 5 -19.62 54.45 34.32
N LEU A 6 -19.78 53.43 33.46
CA LEU A 6 -18.97 52.22 33.15
C LEU A 6 -18.54 51.17 34.19
N ALA A 7 -19.13 49.98 33.99
CA ALA A 7 -18.49 48.68 33.73
C ALA A 7 -16.95 48.56 33.82
N GLY A 8 -16.49 47.59 34.62
CA GLY A 8 -15.13 47.08 34.62
C GLY A 8 -15.12 45.58 34.97
N ALA A 9 -15.56 44.75 34.02
CA ALA A 9 -15.27 43.33 34.04
C ALA A 9 -13.92 43.09 33.35
N LEU A 10 -13.28 41.97 33.73
CA LEU A 10 -12.25 41.25 32.99
C LEU A 10 -10.79 41.59 33.34
N GLY A 11 -10.10 40.59 33.92
CA GLY A 11 -8.65 40.64 34.13
C GLY A 11 -8.05 39.40 34.80
N LEU A 12 -8.66 38.22 34.68
CA LEU A 12 -7.97 36.94 34.93
C LEU A 12 -7.86 36.19 33.61
N SER A 13 -6.78 36.44 32.88
CA SER A 13 -6.32 35.54 31.83
C SER A 13 -4.84 35.28 32.05
N LEU A 14 -4.65 34.20 32.80
CA LEU A 14 -3.43 33.46 33.02
C LEU A 14 -2.58 33.37 31.76
N LEU A 15 -1.30 33.69 31.92
CA LEU A 15 -0.11 33.04 31.36
C LEU A 15 -0.41 31.75 30.53
N LEU A 16 -0.79 31.90 29.27
CA LEU A 16 -0.67 30.82 28.29
C LEU A 16 0.75 30.85 27.72
N SER A 17 1.70 30.24 28.42
CA SER A 17 2.93 29.75 27.81
C SER A 17 2.59 28.55 26.92
N GLY A 18 2.09 28.85 25.72
CA GLY A 18 1.96 27.87 24.65
C GLY A 18 3.34 27.60 24.07
N CYS A 19 3.92 26.44 24.38
CA CYS A 19 4.97 25.88 23.55
C CYS A 19 4.33 25.53 22.20
N VAL A 20 4.50 26.41 21.21
CA VAL A 20 4.18 26.08 19.82
C VAL A 20 5.26 25.10 19.36
N ILE A 21 4.97 23.80 19.41
CA ILE A 21 5.75 22.83 18.65
C ILE A 21 5.20 22.88 17.22
N SER A 22 5.91 23.62 16.36
CA SER A 22 5.72 23.52 14.93
C SER A 22 6.38 22.22 14.48
N VAL A 23 5.57 21.17 14.30
CA VAL A 23 5.97 20.04 13.47
C VAL A 23 5.77 20.46 12.01
N ASP A 24 6.80 21.10 11.44
CA ASP A 24 6.89 21.29 10.00
C ASP A 24 7.27 19.92 9.39
N GLY A 25 6.27 19.06 9.26
CA GLY A 25 6.36 17.83 8.48
C GLY A 25 5.79 18.13 7.10
N HIS A 26 6.65 18.54 6.17
CA HIS A 26 6.30 18.57 4.75
C HIS A 26 6.23 17.15 4.19
N ASP A 27 5.31 16.35 4.73
CA ASP A 27 4.98 15.04 4.21
C ASP A 27 3.80 15.24 3.28
N GLY A 28 4.08 15.34 1.97
CA GLY A 28 3.02 15.34 0.96
C GLY A 28 2.06 14.18 1.26
N TYR A 29 0.78 14.49 1.46
CA TYR A 29 -0.27 13.53 1.81
C TYR A 29 -0.40 12.47 0.69
N GLN A 30 0.41 11.42 0.76
CA GLN A 30 0.32 10.26 -0.12
C GLN A 30 -0.79 9.36 0.44
N SER A 31 -1.77 9.02 -0.39
CA SER A 31 -2.86 8.15 0.01
C SER A 31 -2.35 6.74 0.34
N ASP A 32 -3.11 5.99 1.13
CA ASP A 32 -2.68 4.64 1.56
C ASP A 32 -2.53 3.68 0.39
N TRP A 33 -3.40 3.79 -0.62
CA TRP A 33 -3.27 3.01 -1.86
C TRP A 33 -1.98 3.33 -2.62
N GLN A 34 -1.56 4.61 -2.69
CA GLN A 34 -0.30 4.99 -3.33
C GLN A 34 0.90 4.44 -2.57
N LYS A 35 0.83 4.40 -1.23
CA LYS A 35 1.88 3.81 -0.39
C LYS A 35 1.98 2.31 -0.63
N GLN A 36 0.85 1.61 -0.67
CA GLN A 36 0.78 0.17 -0.94
C GLN A 36 1.37 -0.15 -2.31
N GLU A 37 0.96 0.54 -3.37
CA GLU A 37 1.48 0.30 -4.72
C GLU A 37 3.00 0.57 -4.81
N LYS A 38 3.48 1.63 -4.17
CA LYS A 38 4.91 1.95 -4.11
C LYS A 38 5.68 0.89 -3.34
N HIS A 39 5.13 0.39 -2.24
CA HIS A 39 5.72 -0.70 -1.47
C HIS A 39 5.80 -1.99 -2.30
N ASN A 40 4.68 -2.42 -2.89
CA ASN A 40 4.60 -3.60 -3.73
C ASN A 40 5.60 -3.53 -4.90
N ARG A 41 5.66 -2.42 -5.65
CA ARG A 41 6.65 -2.25 -6.73
C ARG A 41 8.09 -2.38 -6.25
N LYS A 42 8.39 -1.84 -5.06
CA LYS A 42 9.74 -1.90 -4.46
C LYS A 42 10.11 -3.32 -4.08
N GLU A 43 9.19 -4.08 -3.48
CA GLU A 43 9.44 -5.47 -3.10
C GLU A 43 9.53 -6.37 -4.34
N VAL A 44 8.65 -6.20 -5.32
CA VAL A 44 8.74 -6.91 -6.62
C VAL A 44 10.11 -6.69 -7.28
N ALA A 45 10.62 -5.45 -7.29
CA ALA A 45 11.94 -5.15 -7.86
C ALA A 45 13.12 -5.80 -7.11
N ARG A 46 12.89 -6.32 -5.90
CA ARG A 46 13.89 -6.98 -5.05
C ARG A 46 13.69 -8.50 -4.96
N LEU A 47 12.62 -9.02 -5.56
CA LEU A 47 12.37 -10.46 -5.60
C LEU A 47 13.50 -11.18 -6.33
N GLN A 48 13.77 -12.39 -5.85
CA GLN A 48 14.75 -13.28 -6.46
C GLN A 48 14.02 -14.57 -6.85
N PRO A 49 14.43 -15.23 -7.94
CA PRO A 49 13.91 -16.55 -8.28
C PRO A 49 14.13 -17.56 -7.15
N ASN A 50 13.34 -18.65 -7.17
CA ASN A 50 13.42 -19.78 -6.23
C ASN A 50 13.03 -19.47 -4.78
N LEU A 51 12.48 -18.29 -4.48
CA LEU A 51 11.81 -18.04 -3.21
C LEU A 51 10.58 -18.95 -3.07
N THR A 52 10.35 -19.46 -1.87
CA THR A 52 9.17 -20.26 -1.56
C THR A 52 7.89 -19.42 -1.53
N THR A 53 6.71 -20.06 -1.61
CA THR A 53 5.43 -19.32 -1.47
C THR A 53 5.38 -18.58 -0.13
N GLY A 54 5.86 -19.21 0.94
CA GLY A 54 5.94 -18.60 2.27
C GLY A 54 6.82 -17.35 2.27
N GLU A 55 8.03 -17.42 1.73
CA GLU A 55 8.95 -16.26 1.68
C GLU A 55 8.41 -15.12 0.81
N VAL A 56 7.70 -15.44 -0.28
CA VAL A 56 7.02 -14.43 -1.10
C VAL A 56 5.92 -13.74 -0.29
N MET A 57 5.06 -14.50 0.40
CA MET A 57 3.98 -13.95 1.20
C MET A 57 4.49 -13.18 2.43
N ASP A 58 5.58 -13.61 3.04
CA ASP A 58 6.22 -12.90 4.17
C ASP A 58 6.77 -11.53 3.74
N ARG A 59 7.27 -11.42 2.51
CA ARG A 59 7.81 -10.16 1.95
C ARG A 59 6.72 -9.25 1.41
N MET A 60 5.78 -9.82 0.67
CA MET A 60 4.78 -9.07 -0.09
C MET A 60 3.48 -8.85 0.70
N GLY A 61 3.25 -9.63 1.76
CA GLY A 61 1.98 -9.67 2.48
C GLY A 61 0.92 -10.51 1.76
N VAL A 62 -0.34 -10.25 2.12
CA VAL A 62 -1.50 -10.92 1.54
C VAL A 62 -1.75 -10.38 0.13
N ALA A 63 -1.89 -11.27 -0.85
CA ALA A 63 -2.19 -10.91 -2.23
C ALA A 63 -3.64 -10.41 -2.37
N ASP A 64 -3.87 -9.46 -3.28
CA ASP A 64 -5.22 -8.97 -3.63
C ASP A 64 -6.04 -10.08 -4.29
N PHE A 65 -5.38 -10.90 -5.12
CA PHE A 65 -5.98 -12.10 -5.72
C PHE A 65 -4.99 -13.27 -5.70
N SER A 66 -5.53 -14.48 -5.73
CA SER A 66 -4.74 -15.70 -5.87
C SER A 66 -5.43 -16.67 -6.82
N GLU A 67 -4.65 -17.35 -7.65
CA GLU A 67 -5.12 -18.42 -8.53
C GLU A 67 -4.25 -19.67 -8.39
N PHE A 68 -4.87 -20.84 -8.44
CA PHE A 68 -4.15 -22.11 -8.41
C PHE A 68 -4.51 -22.93 -9.64
N VAL A 69 -3.49 -23.38 -10.38
CA VAL A 69 -3.65 -24.11 -11.64
C VAL A 69 -2.76 -25.35 -11.62
N LYS A 70 -3.30 -26.51 -12.01
CA LYS A 70 -2.51 -27.71 -12.25
C LYS A 70 -2.31 -27.92 -13.75
N LYS A 71 -1.09 -28.20 -14.17
CA LYS A 71 -0.73 -28.40 -15.58
C LYS A 71 0.28 -29.54 -15.70
N GLY A 72 -0.18 -30.67 -16.21
CA GLY A 72 0.59 -31.92 -16.14
C GLY A 72 0.87 -32.29 -14.68
N ASP A 73 2.14 -32.54 -14.37
CA ASP A 73 2.60 -32.85 -13.01
C ASP A 73 2.92 -31.59 -12.18
N ASP A 74 2.90 -30.42 -12.81
CA ASP A 74 3.26 -29.15 -12.18
C ASP A 74 2.05 -28.43 -11.58
N GLN A 75 2.28 -27.80 -10.44
CA GLN A 75 1.31 -26.96 -9.74
C GLN A 75 1.77 -25.52 -9.78
N TYR A 76 0.88 -24.64 -10.22
CA TYR A 76 1.13 -23.22 -10.32
C TYR A 76 0.24 -22.47 -9.33
N HIS A 77 0.85 -21.55 -8.58
CA HIS A 77 0.16 -20.58 -7.75
C HIS A 77 0.51 -19.19 -8.27
N VAL A 78 -0.51 -18.42 -8.64
CA VAL A 78 -0.34 -17.04 -9.09
C VAL A 78 -0.87 -16.12 -8.02
N LEU A 79 -0.02 -15.24 -7.50
CA LEU A 79 -0.37 -14.23 -6.52
C LEU A 79 -0.38 -12.85 -7.19
N TYR A 80 -1.45 -12.09 -7.03
CA TYR A 80 -1.61 -10.78 -7.64
C TYR A 80 -1.49 -9.70 -6.57
N TYR A 81 -0.55 -8.78 -6.76
CA TYR A 81 -0.35 -7.63 -5.86
C TYR A 81 -0.57 -6.33 -6.63
N ARG A 82 -1.40 -5.44 -6.10
CA ARG A 82 -1.64 -4.12 -6.70
C ARG A 82 -0.35 -3.32 -6.79
N THR A 83 0.06 -2.96 -8.01
CA THR A 83 1.32 -2.25 -8.26
C THR A 83 1.13 -0.95 -9.01
N GLN A 84 -0.06 -0.71 -9.56
CA GLN A 84 -0.39 0.48 -10.31
C GLN A 84 -1.88 0.78 -10.17
N ARG A 85 -2.25 2.00 -10.55
CA ARG A 85 -3.64 2.42 -10.65
C ARG A 85 -4.00 2.65 -12.10
N MET A 86 -5.10 2.06 -12.53
CA MET A 86 -5.70 2.27 -13.84
C MET A 86 -6.94 3.15 -13.69
N ASP A 87 -7.80 2.87 -12.70
CA ASP A 87 -9.08 3.53 -12.51
C ASP A 87 -9.25 4.16 -11.11
N ASP A 88 -10.00 5.27 -11.02
CA ASP A 88 -10.32 5.97 -9.77
C ASP A 88 -11.68 5.58 -9.18
N ASP A 89 -11.98 4.28 -9.14
CA ASP A 89 -13.27 3.75 -8.64
C ASP A 89 -13.18 3.13 -7.24
N GLY A 90 -11.96 2.96 -6.72
CA GLY A 90 -11.69 2.39 -5.40
C GLY A 90 -11.76 0.86 -5.36
N VAL A 91 -11.90 0.21 -6.52
CA VAL A 91 -11.86 -1.24 -6.68
C VAL A 91 -10.45 -1.61 -7.16
N THR A 92 -9.94 -2.76 -6.74
CA THR A 92 -8.72 -3.32 -7.33
C THR A 92 -9.13 -4.32 -8.41
N THR A 93 -8.54 -4.22 -9.59
CA THR A 93 -8.69 -5.20 -10.67
C THR A 93 -7.36 -5.87 -11.00
N LYS A 94 -7.37 -6.99 -11.72
CA LYS A 94 -6.14 -7.78 -11.98
C LYS A 94 -5.15 -7.05 -12.90
N ASP A 95 -5.61 -6.18 -13.78
CA ASP A 95 -4.81 -5.33 -14.67
C ASP A 95 -4.11 -4.17 -13.94
N GLU A 96 -4.51 -3.90 -12.69
CA GLU A 96 -3.79 -3.03 -11.74
C GLU A 96 -2.71 -3.78 -10.93
N CYS A 97 -2.62 -5.10 -11.09
CA CYS A 97 -1.75 -5.96 -10.30
C CYS A 97 -0.56 -6.49 -11.11
N THR A 98 0.56 -6.72 -10.41
CA THR A 98 1.65 -7.56 -10.94
C THR A 98 1.45 -8.99 -10.46
N PRO A 99 1.31 -9.98 -11.37
CA PRO A 99 1.25 -11.39 -11.03
C PRO A 99 2.64 -11.92 -10.66
N LEU A 100 2.74 -12.65 -9.55
CA LEU A 100 3.90 -13.48 -9.19
C LEU A 100 3.55 -14.94 -9.44
N VAL A 101 4.32 -15.62 -10.27
CA VAL A 101 4.06 -17.00 -10.67
C VAL A 101 4.98 -17.93 -9.92
N LEU A 102 4.39 -18.79 -9.10
CA LEU A 102 5.07 -19.83 -8.37
C LEU A 102 4.77 -21.18 -9.02
N LYS A 103 5.80 -22.00 -9.24
CA LYS A 103 5.71 -23.35 -9.77
C LYS A 103 6.27 -24.31 -8.72
N ASN A 104 5.47 -25.29 -8.30
CA ASN A 104 5.85 -26.30 -7.29
C ASN A 104 6.50 -25.65 -6.05
N ASP A 105 5.82 -24.64 -5.49
CA ASP A 105 6.26 -23.87 -4.32
C ASP A 105 7.52 -23.00 -4.54
N GLN A 106 7.88 -22.66 -5.78
CA GLN A 106 9.02 -21.79 -6.06
C GLN A 106 8.67 -20.66 -7.02
N LEU A 107 9.10 -19.43 -6.72
CA LEU A 107 8.93 -18.27 -7.59
C LEU A 107 9.75 -18.45 -8.88
N VAL A 108 9.06 -18.59 -10.01
CA VAL A 108 9.67 -18.77 -11.34
C VAL A 108 9.65 -17.50 -12.18
N GLY A 109 8.83 -16.52 -11.82
CA GLY A 109 8.79 -15.23 -12.51
C GLY A 109 7.64 -14.34 -12.07
N TRP A 110 7.55 -13.16 -12.66
CA TRP A 110 6.48 -12.20 -12.42
C TRP A 110 6.15 -11.38 -13.67
N GLY A 111 4.99 -10.72 -13.67
CA GLY A 111 4.47 -9.97 -14.80
C GLY A 111 3.83 -10.84 -15.89
N ASP A 112 3.32 -10.18 -16.94
CA ASP A 112 2.61 -10.84 -18.03
C ASP A 112 3.45 -11.90 -18.76
N SER A 113 4.76 -11.68 -18.86
CA SER A 113 5.68 -12.65 -19.43
C SER A 113 5.71 -13.97 -18.65
N ALA A 114 5.59 -13.92 -17.32
CA ALA A 114 5.52 -15.12 -16.49
C ALA A 114 4.14 -15.78 -16.55
N LEU A 115 3.05 -15.00 -16.60
CA LEU A 115 1.71 -15.54 -16.84
C LEU A 115 1.62 -16.34 -18.13
N GLY A 116 2.34 -15.91 -19.18
CA GLY A 116 2.43 -16.62 -20.46
C GLY A 116 2.96 -18.06 -20.35
N MET A 117 3.58 -18.46 -19.23
CA MET A 117 3.97 -19.86 -18.98
C MET A 117 2.77 -20.79 -18.77
N LEU A 118 1.64 -20.23 -18.31
CA LEU A 118 0.41 -20.99 -18.06
C LEU A 118 -0.36 -21.29 -19.34
N SER A 119 -0.32 -20.39 -20.32
CA SER A 119 -1.07 -20.50 -21.58
C SER A 119 -0.50 -21.46 -22.64
N GLN A 120 0.65 -22.09 -22.36
CA GLN A 120 1.35 -22.99 -23.32
C GLN A 120 0.92 -24.45 -23.29
#